data_AF-A0A350IQ37-F1
#
_entry.id   AF-A0A350IQ37-F1
#
_cell.length_a   1.000
_cell.length_b   1.000
_cell.length_c   1.000
_cell.angle_alpha   90.00
_cell.angle_beta   90.00
_cell.angle_gamma   90.00
#
_symmetry.space_group_name_H-M   'P 1'
#
loop_
_entity.id
_entity.type
_entity.pdbx_description
1 polymer ?
#
loop_
_entity_poly.entity_id
_entity_poly.type
_entity_poly.pdbx_seq_one_letter_code
_entity_poly.pdbx_strand_id
1 'polypeptide(L)'
;MTPAPRDATPSLDSAGYDLVYVRARQWDAARPRTDSLLQLDFEFEGSSLSLEAARARRRAVDRHGTTALIVPERYRTAGTALADAARLAAAAARRTEPGLRPEPPRFHADHPMFFTFAVPVAGAERAPAGPDPGLLVSVDKCDGHIWTEREMSEYFDLIGPR
;
A
#
# COMPACT_ATOMS: atom_id res chain seq x y z
N MET A 1 -29.26 18.00 3.26
CA MET A 1 -28.36 16.83 3.43
C MET A 1 -27.08 17.15 2.68
N THR A 2 -26.10 17.71 3.38
CA THR A 2 -24.82 18.13 2.78
C THR A 2 -23.90 16.91 2.76
N PRO A 3 -23.33 16.50 1.62
CA PRO A 3 -22.39 15.38 1.60
C PRO A 3 -21.15 15.76 2.41
N ALA A 4 -20.72 14.86 3.29
CA ALA A 4 -19.50 15.02 4.06
C ALA A 4 -18.29 15.18 3.11
N PRO A 5 -17.31 16.04 3.44
CA PRO A 5 -16.13 16.25 2.61
C PRO A 5 -15.34 14.93 2.52
N ARG A 6 -14.99 14.57 1.29
CA ARG A 6 -14.30 13.33 0.91
C ARG A 6 -12.77 13.40 1.12
N ASP A 7 -12.33 14.18 2.11
CA ASP A 7 -10.90 14.47 2.39
C ASP A 7 -10.51 14.19 3.84
N ALA A 8 -11.29 13.38 4.57
CA ALA A 8 -10.85 12.93 5.88
C ALA A 8 -9.83 11.80 5.70
N THR A 9 -8.54 12.14 5.65
CA THR A 9 -7.48 11.17 5.94
C THR A 9 -7.88 10.48 7.26
N PRO A 10 -8.10 9.15 7.27
CA PRO A 10 -8.61 8.49 8.45
C PRO A 10 -7.61 8.69 9.59
N SER A 11 -8.03 9.43 10.63
CA SER A 11 -7.21 9.78 11.79
C SER A 11 -6.46 8.56 12.31
N LEU A 12 -5.15 8.52 12.04
CA LEU A 12 -4.25 7.45 12.48
C LEU A 12 -4.09 7.47 14.01
N ASP A 13 -4.42 8.59 14.66
CA ASP A 13 -4.22 8.80 16.10
C ASP A 13 -5.28 8.16 17.00
N SER A 14 -6.39 7.65 16.45
CA SER A 14 -7.49 7.06 17.24
C SER A 14 -7.73 5.57 16.95
N ALA A 15 -6.88 4.95 16.13
CA ALA A 15 -7.03 3.56 15.72
C ALA A 15 -6.29 2.61 16.67
N GLY A 16 -6.88 1.44 16.97
CA GLY A 16 -6.11 0.30 17.44
C GLY A 16 -5.13 -0.16 16.36
N TYR A 17 -3.98 -0.67 16.75
CA TYR A 17 -2.93 -1.18 15.87
C TYR A 17 -2.79 -2.69 16.02
N ASP A 18 -2.45 -3.35 14.92
CA ASP A 18 -2.13 -4.76 14.85
C ASP A 18 -0.70 -4.94 14.33
N LEU A 19 -0.16 -6.15 14.49
CA LEU A 19 1.06 -6.56 13.80
C LEU A 19 0.71 -7.46 12.62
N VAL A 20 1.43 -7.27 11.53
CA VAL A 20 1.34 -8.12 10.34
C VAL A 20 2.69 -8.78 10.14
N TYR A 21 2.71 -10.10 10.31
CA TYR A 21 3.88 -10.90 10.01
C TYR A 21 3.99 -11.09 8.50
N VAL A 22 5.12 -10.68 7.96
CA VAL A 22 5.42 -10.76 6.52
C VAL A 22 6.32 -11.97 6.30
N ARG A 23 5.83 -12.92 5.50
CA ARG A 23 6.61 -14.09 5.09
C ARG A 23 6.80 -14.11 3.59
N ALA A 24 8.02 -14.40 3.15
CA ALA A 24 8.25 -14.71 1.75
C ALA A 24 7.54 -16.03 1.40
N ARG A 25 6.66 -15.99 0.40
CA ARG A 25 6.17 -17.17 -0.31
C ARG A 25 7.29 -17.74 -1.17
N GLN A 26 7.23 -19.04 -1.41
CA GLN A 26 8.10 -19.66 -2.41
C GLN A 26 7.88 -19.01 -3.78
N TRP A 27 8.98 -18.83 -4.51
CA TRP A 27 8.96 -18.23 -5.82
C TRP A 27 8.15 -19.09 -6.80
N ASP A 28 7.04 -18.55 -7.29
CA ASP A 28 6.30 -19.17 -8.38
C ASP A 28 7.02 -18.86 -9.70
N ALA A 29 7.65 -19.88 -10.29
CA ALA A 29 8.39 -19.77 -11.54
C ALA A 29 7.52 -19.32 -12.73
N ALA A 30 6.19 -19.41 -12.63
CA ALA A 30 5.26 -18.89 -13.62
C ALA A 30 5.03 -17.37 -13.52
N ARG A 31 5.52 -16.71 -12.45
CA ARG A 31 5.39 -15.26 -12.25
C ARG A 31 6.69 -14.50 -12.59
N PRO A 32 6.62 -13.34 -13.26
CA PRO A 32 7.80 -12.54 -13.60
C PRO A 32 8.57 -12.05 -12.37
N ARG A 33 9.90 -12.01 -12.46
CA ARG A 33 10.80 -11.61 -11.36
C ARG A 33 10.67 -10.17 -10.86
N THR A 34 9.97 -9.32 -11.60
CA THR A 34 9.74 -7.91 -11.29
C THR A 34 8.59 -7.67 -10.31
N ASP A 35 7.83 -8.70 -9.95
CA ASP A 35 6.68 -8.60 -9.07
C ASP A 35 7.06 -8.83 -7.59
N SER A 36 8.17 -8.23 -7.13
CA SER A 36 8.90 -8.60 -5.91
C SER A 36 8.14 -8.48 -4.58
N LEU A 37 6.89 -7.98 -4.58
CA LEU A 37 5.99 -7.97 -3.42
C LEU A 37 4.73 -8.83 -3.60
N LEU A 38 4.50 -9.46 -4.77
CA LEU A 38 3.38 -10.41 -5.01
C LEU A 38 3.54 -11.76 -4.30
N GLN A 39 4.69 -11.99 -3.69
CA GLN A 39 5.03 -13.24 -3.02
C GLN A 39 5.14 -13.05 -1.52
N LEU A 40 4.38 -12.14 -0.94
CA LEU A 40 4.32 -12.00 0.51
C LEU A 40 3.00 -12.58 1.03
N ASP A 41 3.10 -13.40 2.06
CA ASP A 41 1.99 -13.73 2.94
C ASP A 41 1.94 -12.72 4.07
N PHE A 42 0.73 -12.21 4.33
CA PHE A 42 0.44 -11.31 5.42
C PHE A 42 -0.43 -12.04 6.44
N GLU A 43 0.11 -12.28 7.63
CA GLU A 43 -0.61 -12.88 8.74
C GLU A 43 -0.80 -11.82 9.83
N PHE A 44 -2.04 -11.38 10.04
CA PHE A 44 -2.39 -10.45 11.11
C PHE A 44 -2.35 -11.16 12.47
N GLU A 45 -1.73 -10.55 13.48
CA GLU A 45 -1.72 -11.06 14.86
C GLU A 45 -3.14 -11.06 15.47
N GLY A 46 -4.04 -10.23 14.94
CA GLY A 46 -5.43 -10.15 15.40
C GLY A 46 -5.59 -9.30 16.66
N SER A 47 -4.60 -8.47 16.97
CA SER A 47 -4.58 -7.64 18.17
C SER A 47 -5.17 -6.25 17.92
N SER A 48 -5.58 -5.60 19.01
CA SER A 48 -5.95 -4.18 19.05
C SER A 48 -5.09 -3.49 20.11
N LEU A 49 -3.94 -2.99 19.69
CA LEU A 49 -2.89 -2.42 20.55
C LEU A 49 -2.86 -0.91 20.46
N SER A 50 -2.40 -0.24 21.51
CA SER A 50 -1.90 1.13 21.38
C SER A 50 -0.64 1.12 20.50
N LEU A 51 -0.32 2.25 19.87
CA LEU A 51 0.89 2.36 19.03
C LEU A 51 2.18 2.04 19.82
N GLU A 52 2.26 2.45 21.07
CA GLU A 52 3.43 2.15 21.93
C GLU A 52 3.55 0.65 22.21
N ALA A 53 2.44 -0.02 22.53
CA ALA A 53 2.40 -1.46 22.73
C ALA A 53 2.74 -2.21 21.44
N ALA A 54 2.25 -1.76 20.28
CA ALA A 54 2.59 -2.34 18.98
C ALA A 54 4.09 -2.21 18.66
N ARG A 55 4.71 -1.05 18.95
CA ARG A 55 6.17 -0.87 18.81
C ARG A 55 6.96 -1.77 19.75
N ALA A 56 6.56 -1.85 21.02
CA ALA A 56 7.21 -2.73 21.99
C ALA A 56 7.11 -4.20 21.56
N ARG A 57 5.94 -4.61 21.08
CA ARG A 57 5.70 -5.94 20.52
C ARG A 57 6.58 -6.18 19.30
N ARG A 58 6.59 -5.27 18.31
CA ARG A 58 7.44 -5.38 17.11
C ARG A 58 8.91 -5.59 17.47
N ARG A 59 9.45 -4.79 18.41
CA ARG A 59 10.84 -4.95 18.89
C ARG A 59 11.12 -6.31 19.54
N ALA A 60 10.12 -6.94 20.15
CA ALA A 60 10.25 -8.26 20.74
C ALA A 60 10.27 -9.38 19.69
N VAL A 61 9.52 -9.22 18.58
CA VAL A 61 9.45 -10.19 17.47
C VAL A 61 10.46 -9.97 16.35
N ASP A 62 11.02 -8.77 16.18
CA ASP A 62 12.13 -8.47 15.25
C ASP A 62 13.47 -9.17 15.64
N ARG A 63 13.41 -10.23 16.44
CA ARG A 63 14.53 -11.14 16.71
C ARG A 63 14.30 -12.44 15.92
N HIS A 64 15.28 -12.82 15.11
CA HIS A 64 15.30 -14.05 14.30
C HIS A 64 14.39 -14.06 13.05
N GLY A 65 14.76 -13.26 12.03
CA GLY A 65 14.37 -13.51 10.63
C GLY A 65 12.89 -13.35 10.27
N THR A 66 12.05 -12.84 11.19
CA THR A 66 10.65 -12.51 10.94
C THR A 66 10.50 -11.00 10.87
N THR A 67 10.00 -10.48 9.75
CA THR A 67 9.67 -9.05 9.62
C THR A 67 8.21 -8.84 10.02
N ALA A 68 7.98 -8.00 11.04
CA ALA A 68 6.63 -7.62 11.46
C ALA A 68 6.37 -6.14 11.15
N LEU A 69 5.24 -5.84 10.51
CA LEU A 69 4.78 -4.48 10.22
C LEU A 69 3.71 -4.07 11.24
N ILE A 70 3.71 -2.80 11.66
CA ILE A 70 2.65 -2.26 12.53
C ILE A 70 1.61 -1.61 11.62
N VAL A 71 0.37 -2.08 11.65
CA VAL A 71 -0.70 -1.65 10.73
C VAL A 71 -1.94 -1.27 11.53
N PRO A 72 -2.74 -0.25 11.14
CA PRO A 72 -4.02 -0.01 11.79
C PRO A 72 -4.93 -1.24 11.71
N GLU A 73 -5.59 -1.60 12.81
CA GLU A 73 -6.33 -2.87 12.92
C GLU A 73 -7.47 -3.02 11.89
N ARG A 74 -7.96 -1.91 11.34
CA ARG A 74 -9.01 -1.87 10.31
C ARG A 74 -8.62 -2.64 9.05
N TYR A 75 -7.32 -2.74 8.74
CA TYR A 75 -6.83 -3.45 7.56
C TYR A 75 -6.93 -4.97 7.68
N ARG A 76 -7.32 -5.51 8.84
CA ARG A 76 -7.73 -6.92 8.96
C ARG A 76 -8.89 -7.26 8.04
N THR A 77 -9.76 -6.29 7.77
CA THR A 77 -10.91 -6.44 6.89
C THR A 77 -10.69 -5.56 5.67
N ALA A 78 -10.06 -6.12 4.62
CA ALA A 78 -9.95 -5.44 3.34
C ALA A 78 -11.36 -5.23 2.74
N GLY A 79 -11.64 -4.00 2.28
CA GLY A 79 -12.89 -3.61 1.65
C GLY A 79 -12.78 -3.42 0.13
N THR A 80 -11.56 -3.25 -0.39
CA THR A 80 -11.29 -3.00 -1.81
C THR A 80 -10.60 -4.21 -2.44
N ALA A 81 -11.24 -4.81 -3.46
CA ALA A 81 -10.62 -5.89 -4.23
C ALA A 81 -9.55 -5.36 -5.20
N LEU A 82 -8.59 -6.21 -5.57
CA LEU A 82 -7.47 -5.83 -6.46
C LEU A 82 -7.95 -5.25 -7.80
N ALA A 83 -8.99 -5.83 -8.40
CA ALA A 83 -9.55 -5.36 -9.66
C ALA A 83 -10.19 -3.96 -9.51
N ASP A 84 -10.85 -3.69 -8.39
CA ASP A 84 -11.43 -2.39 -8.10
C ASP A 84 -10.33 -1.34 -7.87
N ALA A 85 -9.28 -1.72 -7.15
CA ALA A 85 -8.10 -0.89 -6.93
C ALA A 85 -7.40 -0.52 -8.25
N ALA A 86 -7.27 -1.46 -9.19
CA ALA A 86 -6.72 -1.18 -10.51
C ALA A 86 -7.54 -0.12 -11.27
N ARG A 87 -8.88 -0.18 -11.20
CA ARG A 87 -9.76 0.84 -11.81
C ARG A 87 -9.57 2.21 -11.16
N LEU A 88 -9.45 2.25 -9.83
CA LEU A 88 -9.19 3.48 -9.09
C LEU A 88 -7.83 4.09 -9.44
N ALA A 89 -6.79 3.25 -9.58
CA ALA A 89 -5.47 3.69 -10.03
C ALA A 89 -5.50 4.31 -11.43
N ALA A 90 -6.18 3.68 -12.38
CA ALA A 90 -6.37 4.23 -13.73
C ALA A 90 -7.11 5.58 -13.70
N ALA A 91 -8.16 5.70 -12.88
CA ALA A 91 -8.91 6.94 -12.74
C ALA A 91 -8.07 8.06 -12.11
N ALA A 92 -7.24 7.73 -11.12
CA ALA A 92 -6.33 8.68 -10.48
C ALA A 92 -5.30 9.23 -11.47
N ALA A 93 -4.64 8.36 -12.24
CA ALA A 93 -3.66 8.77 -13.25
C ALA A 93 -4.24 9.74 -14.30
N ARG A 94 -5.49 9.52 -14.74
CA ARG A 94 -6.19 10.43 -15.67
C ARG A 94 -6.42 11.83 -15.10
N ARG A 95 -6.59 11.95 -13.77
CA ARG A 95 -6.82 13.25 -13.11
C ARG A 95 -5.51 14.03 -12.96
N THR A 96 -4.41 13.35 -12.68
CA THR A 96 -3.10 13.97 -12.46
C THR A 96 -2.56 14.60 -13.74
N GLU A 97 -2.78 13.96 -14.90
CA GLU A 97 -2.31 14.50 -16.18
C GLU A 97 -3.43 14.52 -17.25
N PRO A 98 -4.25 15.59 -17.26
CA PRO A 98 -5.34 15.76 -18.22
C PRO A 98 -4.80 15.85 -19.66
N GLY A 99 -5.01 14.79 -20.45
CA GLY A 99 -4.56 14.71 -21.85
C GLY A 99 -3.82 13.43 -22.17
N LEU A 100 -3.33 12.71 -21.15
CA LEU A 100 -2.67 11.44 -21.34
C LEU A 100 -3.67 10.30 -21.46
N ARG A 101 -3.34 9.33 -22.30
CA ARG A 101 -4.06 8.06 -22.40
C ARG A 101 -3.31 7.05 -21.54
N PRO A 102 -3.65 6.91 -20.24
CA PRO A 102 -2.97 5.93 -19.40
C PRO A 102 -3.21 4.54 -19.97
N GLU A 103 -2.12 3.78 -20.07
CA GLU A 103 -2.20 2.34 -20.33
C GLU A 103 -2.91 1.63 -19.18
N PRO A 104 -3.37 0.37 -19.38
CA PRO A 104 -3.85 -0.45 -18.28
C PRO A 104 -2.84 -0.46 -17.12
N PRO A 105 -3.26 -0.13 -15.88
CA PRO A 105 -2.39 -0.20 -14.71
C PRO A 105 -1.79 -1.59 -14.55
N ARG A 106 -0.48 -1.63 -14.33
CA ARG A 106 0.24 -2.85 -14.03
C ARG A 106 0.40 -2.93 -12.54
N PHE A 107 0.04 -4.07 -11.96
CA PHE A 107 0.28 -4.29 -10.55
C PHE A 107 1.78 -4.23 -10.26
N HIS A 108 2.18 -3.46 -9.25
CA HIS A 108 3.59 -3.23 -8.92
C HIS A 108 3.96 -3.81 -7.55
N ALA A 109 3.13 -3.58 -6.53
CA ALA A 109 3.43 -4.02 -5.18
C ALA A 109 2.19 -4.31 -4.35
N ASP A 110 2.31 -5.30 -3.46
CA ASP A 110 1.32 -5.63 -2.46
C ASP A 110 1.84 -5.25 -1.06
N HIS A 111 1.18 -4.31 -0.40
CA HIS A 111 1.44 -3.94 1.00
C HIS A 111 0.20 -4.28 1.84
N PRO A 112 0.31 -4.60 3.14
CA PRO A 112 -0.87 -4.91 3.96
C PRO A 112 -1.98 -3.84 3.92
N MET A 113 -1.61 -2.57 3.69
CA MET A 113 -2.55 -1.45 3.67
C MET A 113 -3.00 -1.00 2.30
N PHE A 114 -2.21 -1.23 1.25
CA PHE A 114 -2.49 -0.68 -0.07
C PHE A 114 -1.94 -1.57 -1.19
N PHE A 115 -2.58 -1.47 -2.35
CA PHE A 115 -2.06 -1.99 -3.61
C PHE A 115 -1.35 -0.87 -4.35
N THR A 116 -0.14 -1.09 -4.84
CA THR A 116 0.56 -0.12 -5.70
C THR A 116 0.52 -0.58 -7.14
N PHE A 117 0.17 0.33 -8.04
CA PHE A 117 0.15 0.12 -9.48
C PHE A 117 1.13 1.07 -10.17
N ALA A 118 1.83 0.57 -11.18
CA ALA A 118 2.50 1.39 -12.16
C ALA A 118 1.52 1.68 -13.30
N VAL A 119 1.29 2.95 -13.60
CA VAL A 119 0.43 3.39 -14.69
C VAL A 119 1.31 4.05 -15.75
N PRO A 120 1.66 3.32 -16.83
CA PRO A 120 2.46 3.89 -17.91
C PRO A 120 1.74 5.05 -18.57
N VAL A 121 2.52 6.07 -18.93
CA VAL A 121 2.03 7.28 -19.56
C VAL A 121 2.52 7.31 -21.01
N ALA A 122 1.61 7.14 -21.97
CA ALA A 122 1.94 7.14 -23.39
C ALA A 122 2.51 8.51 -23.82
N GLY A 123 3.72 8.52 -24.36
CA GLY A 123 4.41 9.73 -24.84
C GLY A 123 5.51 10.28 -23.92
N ALA A 124 5.71 9.69 -22.74
CA ALA A 124 6.87 10.00 -21.92
C ALA A 124 8.11 9.27 -22.46
N GLU A 125 9.21 10.00 -22.71
CA GLU A 125 10.45 9.42 -23.21
C GLU A 125 11.00 8.38 -22.21
N ARG A 126 11.27 7.18 -22.72
CA ARG A 126 11.89 6.10 -21.94
C ARG A 126 13.37 6.44 -21.74
N ALA A 127 13.76 6.74 -20.52
CA ALA A 127 15.19 6.84 -20.20
C ALA A 127 15.84 5.45 -20.41
N PRO A 128 17.01 5.35 -21.08
CA PRO A 128 17.63 4.08 -21.44
C PRO A 128 18.06 3.20 -20.25
N ALA A 129 18.04 3.75 -19.02
CA ALA A 129 18.36 3.04 -17.78
C ALA A 129 17.50 3.52 -16.58
N GLY A 130 16.32 4.07 -16.83
CA GLY A 130 15.40 4.54 -15.79
C GLY A 130 14.18 3.63 -15.61
N PRO A 131 13.43 3.75 -14.49
CA PRO A 131 12.13 3.10 -14.36
C PRO A 131 11.22 3.52 -15.53
N ASP A 132 10.34 2.62 -15.97
CA ASP A 132 9.38 2.92 -17.04
C ASP A 132 8.64 4.23 -16.72
N PRO A 133 8.57 5.19 -17.66
CA PRO A 133 7.92 6.45 -17.38
C PRO A 133 6.42 6.22 -17.14
N GLY A 134 6.01 6.49 -15.91
CA GLY A 134 4.67 6.19 -15.44
C GLY A 134 4.46 6.65 -14.01
N LEU A 135 3.19 6.77 -13.64
CA LEU A 135 2.77 7.16 -12.29
C LEU A 135 2.67 5.92 -11.41
N LEU A 136 3.29 5.96 -10.22
CA LEU A 136 3.00 4.99 -9.17
C LEU A 136 1.77 5.47 -8.39
N VAL A 137 0.77 4.60 -8.28
CA VAL A 137 -0.48 4.91 -7.59
C VAL A 137 -0.74 3.85 -6.53
N SER A 138 -0.71 4.26 -5.26
CA SER A 138 -1.04 3.40 -4.11
C SER A 138 -2.50 3.60 -3.70
N VAL A 139 -3.26 2.51 -3.70
CA VAL A 139 -4.70 2.48 -3.43
C VAL A 139 -4.97 1.74 -2.13
N ASP A 140 -5.65 2.40 -1.20
CA ASP A 140 -6.00 1.87 0.11
C ASP A 140 -6.92 0.64 0.03
N LYS A 141 -6.58 -0.41 0.78
CA LYS A 141 -7.32 -1.67 0.79
C LYS A 141 -8.61 -1.63 1.59
N CYS A 142 -8.81 -0.67 2.49
CA CYS A 142 -10.05 -0.53 3.24
C CYS A 142 -11.12 0.21 2.44
N ASP A 143 -10.77 1.34 1.82
CA ASP A 143 -11.76 2.26 1.23
C ASP A 143 -11.45 2.75 -0.19
N GLY A 144 -10.28 2.40 -0.74
CA GLY A 144 -9.86 2.80 -2.09
C GLY A 144 -9.30 4.22 -2.17
N HIS A 145 -9.01 4.87 -1.04
CA HIS A 145 -8.28 6.15 -0.99
C HIS A 145 -6.95 6.08 -1.76
N ILE A 146 -6.58 7.16 -2.44
CA ILE A 146 -5.30 7.24 -3.14
C ILE A 146 -4.28 7.86 -2.20
N TRP A 147 -3.36 7.06 -1.71
CA TRP A 147 -2.31 7.53 -0.82
C TRP A 147 -1.37 8.49 -1.54
N THR A 148 -1.17 9.66 -0.96
CA THR A 148 -0.13 10.60 -1.37
C THR A 148 1.23 10.20 -0.80
N GLU A 149 2.32 10.65 -1.42
CA GLU A 149 3.68 10.46 -0.89
C GLU A 149 3.82 11.01 0.54
N ARG A 150 3.19 12.16 0.80
CA ARG A 150 3.19 12.80 2.13
C ARG A 150 2.50 11.91 3.17
N GLU A 151 1.30 11.41 2.89
CA GLU A 151 0.58 10.53 3.82
C GLU A 151 1.37 9.25 4.10
N MET A 152 2.00 8.67 3.07
CA MET A 152 2.85 7.49 3.25
C MET A 152 4.06 7.80 4.15
N SER A 153 4.75 8.92 3.92
CA SER A 153 5.89 9.34 4.74
C SER A 153 5.46 9.57 6.19
N GLU A 154 4.40 10.34 6.42
CA GLU A 154 3.85 10.63 7.75
C GLU A 154 3.50 9.34 8.50
N TYR A 155 2.90 8.36 7.80
CA TYR A 155 2.59 7.06 8.38
C TYR A 155 3.84 6.24 8.70
N PHE A 156 4.83 6.17 7.81
CA PHE A 156 6.06 5.41 8.06
C PHE A 156 6.89 6.01 9.20
N ASP A 157 6.94 7.34 9.29
CA ASP A 157 7.54 8.05 10.43
C ASP A 157 6.77 7.76 11.73
N LEU A 158 5.45 7.71 11.65
CA LEU A 158 4.59 7.36 12.78
C LEU A 158 4.82 5.93 13.26
N ILE A 159 5.02 4.93 12.40
CA ILE A 159 5.24 3.54 12.85
C ILE A 159 6.73 3.19 13.02
N GLY A 160 7.63 4.09 12.64
CA GLY A 160 9.07 3.95 12.80
C GLY A 160 9.50 3.71 14.25
N PRO A 161 10.74 3.23 14.46
CA PRO A 161 11.30 3.10 15.79
C PRO A 161 11.30 4.47 16.51
N ARG A 162 10.75 4.49 17.72
CA ARG A 162 10.96 5.55 18.73
C ARG A 162 11.83 4.99 19.84
#